data_AF-A0A962XCZ8-F1
#
_entry.id   AF-A0A962XCZ8-F1
#
_cell.length_a   1.000
_cell.length_b   1.000
_cell.length_c   1.000
_cell.angle_alpha   90.00
_cell.angle_beta   90.00
_cell.angle_gamma   90.00
#
_symmetry.space_group_name_H-M   'P 1'
#
loop_
_entity.id
_entity.type
_entity.pdbx_description
1 polymer ?
#
loop_
_entity_poly.entity_id
_entity_poly.type
_entity_poly.pdbx_seq_one_letter_code
_entity_poly.pdbx_strand_id
1 'polypeptide(L)'
;MRYVRLGEVADIRAGYPFRTGVQEVPIEKANSRVVQIKDVNEFGEIDWDGVVLTQVTFKREPSWIRLGDVLFSGKGARNIATWISDIPELRIPSKNQNLRQDAVLASPHFFHLQIGLDHGVGPDFIAWQLNQAPAQDYFRGLAEGSRARSVKRGDLEALTVAIPPLETQQAIVKLEAARRRE
;
A
#
# COMPACT_ATOMS: atom_id res chain seq x y z
N MET A 1 -15.85 20.45 -3.48
CA MET A 1 -15.69 18.98 -3.49
C MET A 1 -15.86 18.52 -4.92
N ARG A 2 -14.96 17.68 -5.43
CA ARG A 2 -15.04 17.10 -6.78
C ARG A 2 -14.99 15.57 -6.70
N TYR A 3 -15.48 14.90 -7.71
CA TYR A 3 -15.42 13.44 -7.84
C TYR A 3 -14.58 13.10 -9.07
N VAL A 4 -13.64 12.18 -8.90
CA VAL A 4 -12.72 11.74 -9.96
C VAL A 4 -12.53 10.24 -9.85
N ARG A 5 -12.10 9.58 -10.92
CA ARG A 5 -11.63 8.19 -10.83
C ARG A 5 -10.27 8.15 -10.16
N LEU A 6 -10.01 7.12 -9.36
CA LEU A 6 -8.73 6.98 -8.67
C LEU A 6 -7.54 6.96 -9.64
N GLY A 7 -7.69 6.33 -10.81
CA GLY A 7 -6.65 6.32 -11.84
C GLY A 7 -6.35 7.69 -12.47
N GLU A 8 -7.19 8.71 -12.25
CA GLU A 8 -6.91 10.09 -12.67
C GLU A 8 -5.99 10.84 -11.69
N VAL A 9 -5.82 10.33 -10.47
CA VAL A 9 -5.03 10.98 -9.40
C VAL A 9 -3.94 10.09 -8.81
N ALA A 10 -3.84 8.84 -9.25
CA ALA A 10 -2.88 7.86 -8.77
C ALA A 10 -2.29 7.05 -9.92
N ASP A 11 -0.96 6.87 -9.92
CA ASP A 11 -0.33 5.82 -10.72
C ASP A 11 -0.40 4.51 -9.94
N ILE A 12 -1.04 3.50 -10.53
CA ILE A 12 -1.33 2.21 -9.89
C ILE A 12 -0.51 1.11 -10.54
N ARG A 13 0.42 0.54 -9.78
CA ARG A 13 1.29 -0.54 -10.22
C ARG A 13 1.04 -1.81 -9.42
N ALA A 14 1.35 -2.96 -9.99
CA ALA A 14 1.39 -4.20 -9.21
C ALA A 14 2.62 -4.19 -8.30
N GLY A 15 2.51 -4.86 -7.14
CA GLY A 15 3.67 -5.16 -6.31
C GLY A 15 4.72 -6.03 -7.04
N TYR A 16 5.88 -6.18 -6.42
CA TYR A 16 7.02 -6.86 -7.03
C TYR A 16 6.69 -8.33 -7.35
N PRO A 17 6.91 -8.80 -8.60
CA PRO A 17 6.51 -10.14 -9.02
C PRO A 17 7.52 -11.21 -8.58
N PHE A 18 7.37 -11.70 -7.36
CA PHE A 18 8.10 -12.88 -6.88
C PHE A 18 7.65 -14.14 -7.65
N ARG A 19 8.61 -14.86 -8.24
CA ARG A 19 8.34 -16.10 -9.02
C ARG A 19 8.14 -17.34 -8.14
N THR A 20 8.77 -17.32 -6.98
CA THR A 20 8.61 -18.28 -5.88
C THR A 20 8.08 -17.52 -4.66
N GLY A 21 7.63 -18.22 -3.62
CA GLY A 21 7.29 -17.54 -2.36
C GLY A 21 8.46 -16.68 -1.84
N VAL A 22 8.15 -15.58 -1.15
CA VAL A 22 9.15 -14.69 -0.54
C VAL A 22 9.98 -15.51 0.45
N GLN A 23 11.30 -15.55 0.23
CA GLN A 23 12.24 -16.28 1.10
C GLN A 23 12.88 -15.32 2.08
N GLU A 24 12.76 -15.62 3.36
CA GLU A 24 13.41 -14.87 4.42
C GLU A 24 14.91 -15.22 4.46
N VAL A 25 15.75 -14.20 4.59
CA VAL A 25 17.20 -14.36 4.71
C VAL A 25 17.74 -13.51 5.86
N PRO A 26 18.88 -13.90 6.47
CA PRO A 26 19.54 -13.07 7.47
C PRO A 26 19.90 -11.68 6.94
N ILE A 27 19.91 -10.69 7.82
CA ILE A 27 20.21 -9.28 7.48
C ILE A 27 21.56 -9.13 6.80
N GLU A 28 22.51 -10.04 6.94
CA GLU A 28 23.80 -10.02 6.24
C GLU A 28 23.70 -10.25 4.73
N LYS A 29 22.68 -10.98 4.29
CA LYS A 29 22.50 -11.41 2.90
C LYS A 29 21.39 -10.65 2.19
N ALA A 30 20.51 -10.02 2.96
CA ALA A 30 19.37 -9.29 2.45
C ALA A 30 19.80 -8.10 1.58
N ASN A 31 18.97 -7.74 0.61
CA ASN A 31 19.10 -6.48 -0.14
C ASN A 31 17.78 -5.71 -0.22
N SER A 32 16.71 -6.24 0.38
CA SER A 32 15.41 -5.59 0.47
C SER A 32 14.58 -6.14 1.62
N ARG A 33 13.60 -5.34 2.05
CA ARG A 33 12.45 -5.71 2.87
C ARG A 33 11.24 -5.95 1.98
N VAL A 34 10.31 -6.81 2.39
CA VAL A 34 9.07 -7.07 1.63
C VAL A 34 7.85 -7.01 2.54
N VAL A 35 6.96 -6.06 2.26
CA VAL A 35 5.65 -5.96 2.90
C VAL A 35 4.69 -6.95 2.25
N GLN A 36 4.09 -7.81 3.06
CA GLN A 36 3.11 -8.83 2.71
C GLN A 36 1.76 -8.54 3.36
N ILE A 37 0.68 -9.17 2.88
CA ILE A 37 -0.67 -8.95 3.43
C ILE A 37 -0.72 -9.28 4.92
N LYS A 38 -0.02 -10.33 5.36
CA LYS A 38 0.02 -10.74 6.77
C LYS A 38 0.63 -9.68 7.70
N ASP A 39 1.42 -8.77 7.15
CA ASP A 39 2.10 -7.71 7.91
C ASP A 39 1.18 -6.49 8.09
N VAL A 40 -0.04 -6.50 7.51
CA VAL A 40 -0.97 -5.39 7.58
C VAL A 40 -2.19 -5.76 8.42
N ASN A 41 -2.48 -4.96 9.45
CA ASN A 41 -3.65 -5.16 10.29
C ASN A 41 -4.93 -4.61 9.65
N GLU A 42 -6.06 -4.76 10.35
CA GLU A 42 -7.37 -4.33 9.83
C GLU A 42 -7.59 -2.82 9.74
N PHE A 43 -6.72 -2.03 10.37
CA PHE A 43 -6.71 -0.56 10.29
C PHE A 43 -5.77 -0.03 9.18
N GLY A 44 -5.12 -0.95 8.45
CA GLY A 44 -4.17 -0.62 7.40
C GLY A 44 -2.78 -0.25 7.92
N GLU A 45 -2.43 -0.61 9.15
CA GLU A 45 -1.11 -0.35 9.74
C GLU A 45 -0.17 -1.53 9.50
N ILE A 46 1.11 -1.24 9.25
CA ILE A 46 2.15 -2.24 9.01
C ILE A 46 2.81 -2.62 10.32
N ASP A 47 2.82 -3.91 10.64
CA ASP A 47 3.73 -4.50 11.61
C ASP A 47 5.12 -4.64 11.00
N TRP A 48 5.95 -3.62 11.20
CA TRP A 48 7.31 -3.56 10.66
C TRP A 48 8.26 -4.61 11.24
N ASP A 49 7.98 -5.13 12.44
CA ASP A 49 8.79 -6.18 13.06
C ASP A 49 8.59 -7.53 12.33
N GLY A 50 7.41 -7.75 11.76
CA GLY A 50 7.08 -8.91 10.93
C GLY A 50 7.54 -8.83 9.47
N VAL A 51 7.96 -7.65 9.00
CA VAL A 51 8.36 -7.42 7.60
C VAL A 51 9.64 -8.18 7.29
N VAL A 52 9.54 -9.13 6.34
CA VAL A 52 10.62 -10.05 6.04
C VAL A 52 11.75 -9.38 5.26
N LEU A 53 12.97 -9.76 5.61
CA LEU A 53 14.19 -9.46 4.84
C LEU A 53 14.40 -10.52 3.77
N THR A 54 14.71 -10.10 2.55
CA THR A 54 14.91 -11.03 1.44
C THR A 54 16.10 -10.62 0.57
N GLN A 55 16.50 -11.55 -0.30
CA GLN A 55 17.49 -11.30 -1.34
C GLN A 55 16.85 -11.47 -2.71
N VAL A 56 16.77 -10.39 -3.47
CA VAL A 56 16.20 -10.38 -4.82
C VAL A 56 17.26 -10.01 -5.84
N THR A 57 17.34 -10.78 -6.93
CA THR A 57 18.12 -10.35 -8.11
C THR A 57 17.22 -9.49 -9.01
N PHE A 58 17.54 -8.20 -9.10
CA PHE A 58 16.80 -7.25 -9.91
C PHE A 58 17.32 -7.26 -11.36
N LYS A 59 16.42 -7.46 -12.34
CA LYS A 59 16.74 -7.26 -13.77
C LYS A 59 16.64 -5.79 -14.20
N ARG A 60 15.86 -5.01 -13.45
CA ARG A 60 15.60 -3.58 -13.60
C ARG A 60 15.28 -3.01 -12.23
N GLU A 61 15.40 -1.70 -12.08
CA GLU A 61 15.03 -1.02 -10.85
C GLU A 61 13.55 -1.32 -10.50
N PRO A 62 13.26 -1.86 -9.30
CA PRO A 62 11.89 -2.11 -8.89
C PRO A 62 11.20 -0.81 -8.45
N SER A 63 9.87 -0.87 -8.36
CA SER A 63 9.09 0.19 -7.71
C SER A 63 9.25 0.05 -6.20
N TRP A 64 10.26 0.72 -5.64
CA TRP A 64 10.45 0.81 -4.19
C TRP A 64 9.29 1.58 -3.57
N ILE A 65 8.80 1.10 -2.43
CA ILE A 65 7.85 1.83 -1.59
C ILE A 65 8.55 3.05 -1.01
N ARG A 66 7.88 4.20 -1.04
CA ARG A 66 8.35 5.46 -0.48
C ARG A 66 7.34 6.02 0.53
N LEU A 67 7.83 6.91 1.39
CA LEU A 67 6.95 7.72 2.24
C LEU A 67 5.94 8.49 1.38
N GLY A 68 4.68 8.44 1.78
CA GLY A 68 3.57 9.04 1.03
C GLY A 68 2.95 8.13 -0.03
N ASP A 69 3.49 6.95 -0.30
CA ASP A 69 2.82 5.98 -1.14
C ASP A 69 1.65 5.29 -0.39
N VAL A 70 0.77 4.63 -1.14
CA VAL A 70 -0.33 3.81 -0.61
C VAL A 70 -0.21 2.39 -1.14
N LEU A 71 -0.36 1.40 -0.27
CA LEU A 71 -0.52 -0.01 -0.67
C LEU A 71 -1.99 -0.38 -0.57
N PHE A 72 -2.51 -1.12 -1.54
CA PHE A 72 -3.87 -1.64 -1.52
C PHE A 72 -3.89 -3.16 -1.74
N SER A 73 -4.37 -3.93 -0.76
CA SER A 73 -4.56 -5.37 -0.87
C SER A 73 -5.93 -5.64 -1.49
N GLY A 74 -5.96 -5.95 -2.79
CA GLY A 74 -7.19 -6.31 -3.48
C GLY A 74 -7.53 -7.81 -3.44
N LYS A 75 -6.72 -8.62 -2.74
CA LYS A 75 -6.78 -10.08 -2.71
C LYS A 75 -6.93 -10.56 -1.26
N GLY A 76 -7.91 -11.41 -0.99
CA GLY A 76 -8.09 -12.04 0.32
C GLY A 76 -9.51 -11.89 0.85
N ALA A 77 -9.67 -12.01 2.18
CA ALA A 77 -10.97 -11.86 2.82
C ALA A 77 -11.41 -10.41 2.98
N ARG A 78 -10.47 -9.45 2.96
CA ARG A 78 -10.71 -8.02 3.12
C ARG A 78 -9.84 -7.24 2.15
N ASN A 79 -10.37 -6.09 1.71
CA ASN A 79 -9.62 -5.12 0.92
C ASN A 79 -9.15 -4.01 1.84
N ILE A 80 -7.84 -3.75 1.87
CA ILE A 80 -7.26 -2.79 2.79
C ILE A 80 -6.28 -1.87 2.08
N ALA A 81 -6.39 -0.59 2.37
CA ALA A 81 -5.44 0.42 1.98
C ALA A 81 -4.57 0.82 3.17
N THR A 82 -3.29 0.98 2.91
CA THR A 82 -2.24 1.30 3.88
C THR A 82 -1.48 2.51 3.38
N TRP A 83 -1.50 3.60 4.13
CA TRP A 83 -0.66 4.75 3.86
C TRP A 83 0.72 4.55 4.48
N ILE A 84 1.77 4.80 3.71
CA ILE A 84 3.16 4.69 4.16
C ILE A 84 3.56 6.02 4.81
N SER A 85 3.22 6.19 6.09
CA SER A 85 3.57 7.36 6.88
C SER A 85 4.98 7.30 7.47
N ASP A 86 5.49 6.09 7.68
CA ASP A 86 6.84 5.84 8.18
C ASP A 86 7.46 4.61 7.51
N ILE A 87 8.78 4.53 7.59
CA ILE A 87 9.57 3.34 7.25
C ILE A 87 10.68 3.29 8.32
N PRO A 88 10.60 2.39 9.31
CA PRO A 88 11.59 2.31 10.38
C PRO A 88 12.99 2.04 9.84
N GLU A 89 13.99 2.65 10.47
CA GLU A 89 15.39 2.41 10.17
C GLU A 89 15.81 1.01 10.63
N LEU A 90 16.58 0.32 9.80
CA LEU A 90 17.21 -0.93 10.19
C LEU A 90 18.61 -0.67 10.75
N ARG A 91 19.01 -1.46 11.74
CA ARG A 91 20.41 -1.56 12.14
C ARG A 91 21.16 -2.49 11.19
N ILE A 92 21.57 -1.96 10.04
CA ILE A 92 22.27 -2.71 9.00
C ILE A 92 23.73 -2.94 9.41
N PRO A 93 24.22 -4.20 9.53
CA PRO A 93 25.62 -4.46 9.85
C PRO A 93 26.55 -4.00 8.72
N SER A 94 27.74 -3.49 9.06
CA SER A 94 28.73 -3.01 8.05
C SER A 94 29.14 -4.06 7.02
N LYS A 95 28.96 -5.36 7.33
CA LYS A 95 29.19 -6.47 6.40
C LYS A 95 28.13 -6.57 5.28
N ASN A 96 26.96 -5.95 5.44
CA ASN A 96 25.97 -5.86 4.38
C ASN A 96 26.09 -4.53 3.64
N GLN A 97 26.61 -4.60 2.40
CA GLN A 97 26.76 -3.45 1.50
C GLN A 97 25.64 -3.34 0.46
N ASN A 98 24.70 -4.30 0.45
CA ASN A 98 23.65 -4.41 -0.56
C ASN A 98 22.26 -3.97 -0.07
N LEU A 99 22.05 -3.92 1.25
CA LEU A 99 20.80 -3.44 1.84
C LEU A 99 20.86 -1.94 2.10
N ARG A 100 19.88 -1.22 1.57
CA ARG A 100 19.64 0.20 1.88
C ARG A 100 18.48 0.33 2.85
N GLN A 101 18.43 1.43 3.60
CA GLN A 101 17.33 1.70 4.52
C GLN A 101 15.98 1.77 3.79
N ASP A 102 15.92 2.35 2.61
CA ASP A 102 14.70 2.57 1.83
C ASP A 102 14.35 1.41 0.87
N ALA A 103 15.08 0.29 0.90
CA ALA A 103 14.88 -0.83 0.01
C ALA A 103 13.67 -1.70 0.43
N VAL A 104 12.46 -1.17 0.28
CA VAL A 104 11.20 -1.84 0.66
C VAL A 104 10.35 -2.14 -0.58
N LEU A 105 9.91 -3.38 -0.73
CA LEU A 105 9.06 -3.85 -1.81
C LEU A 105 7.66 -4.20 -1.30
N ALA A 106 6.64 -3.96 -2.12
CA ALA A 106 5.33 -4.55 -1.93
C ALA A 106 5.32 -5.97 -2.53
N SER A 107 4.76 -6.95 -1.83
CA SER A 107 4.51 -8.29 -2.40
C SER A 107 3.52 -8.25 -3.59
N PRO A 108 3.44 -9.29 -4.44
CA PRO A 108 2.60 -9.29 -5.65
C PRO A 108 1.08 -9.25 -5.37
N HIS A 109 0.68 -9.31 -4.10
CA HIS A 109 -0.72 -9.23 -3.70
C HIS A 109 -1.21 -7.82 -3.42
N PHE A 110 -0.28 -6.85 -3.39
CA PHE A 110 -0.60 -5.44 -3.31
C PHE A 110 -0.66 -4.79 -4.70
N PHE A 111 -1.51 -3.78 -4.81
CA PHE A 111 -1.29 -2.66 -5.70
C PHE A 111 -0.50 -1.58 -4.96
N HIS A 112 0.49 -0.99 -5.63
CA HIS A 112 1.30 0.12 -5.17
C HIS A 112 0.81 1.39 -5.87
N LEU A 113 0.27 2.32 -5.10
CA LEU A 113 -0.34 3.56 -5.55
C LEU A 113 0.58 4.72 -5.20
N GLN A 114 0.94 5.50 -6.21
CA GLN A 114 1.61 6.78 -6.02
C GLN A 114 0.63 7.89 -6.33
N ILE A 115 0.29 8.70 -5.32
CA ILE A 115 -0.72 9.75 -5.45
C ILE A 115 -0.08 11.02 -6.00
N GLY A 116 -0.64 11.59 -7.07
CA GLY A 116 -0.18 12.84 -7.66
C GLY A 116 -0.46 14.02 -6.73
N LEU A 117 0.59 14.63 -6.17
CA LEU A 117 0.47 15.73 -5.21
C LEU A 117 -0.14 17.01 -5.81
N ASP A 118 -0.02 17.18 -7.13
CA ASP A 118 -0.56 18.29 -7.91
C ASP A 118 -2.09 18.24 -8.06
N HIS A 119 -2.72 17.11 -7.70
CA HIS A 119 -4.18 16.97 -7.74
C HIS A 119 -4.91 17.49 -6.48
N GLY A 120 -4.17 18.05 -5.52
CA GLY A 120 -4.73 18.59 -4.27
C GLY A 120 -5.35 17.51 -3.39
N VAL A 121 -4.81 16.29 -3.44
CA VAL A 121 -5.28 15.13 -2.69
C VAL A 121 -4.14 14.53 -1.86
N GLY A 122 -4.41 14.27 -0.58
CA GLY A 122 -3.48 13.62 0.33
C GLY A 122 -3.50 12.08 0.18
N PRO A 123 -2.34 11.41 0.21
CA PRO A 123 -2.27 9.95 0.16
C PRO A 123 -2.88 9.27 1.39
N ASP A 124 -2.72 9.88 2.57
CA ASP A 124 -3.37 9.51 3.82
C ASP A 124 -4.90 9.50 3.68
N PHE A 125 -5.45 10.54 3.05
CA PHE A 125 -6.87 10.66 2.80
C PHE A 125 -7.38 9.65 1.75
N ILE A 126 -6.60 9.35 0.71
CA ILE A 126 -6.94 8.26 -0.23
C ILE A 126 -6.97 6.91 0.49
N ALA A 127 -5.94 6.60 1.30
CA ALA A 127 -5.92 5.36 2.07
C ALA A 127 -7.13 5.27 3.02
N TRP A 128 -7.45 6.37 3.72
CA TRP A 128 -8.66 6.45 4.53
C TRP A 128 -9.92 6.16 3.71
N GLN A 129 -10.10 6.82 2.57
CA GLN A 129 -11.30 6.72 1.74
C GLN A 129 -11.49 5.31 1.15
N LEU A 130 -10.40 4.65 0.74
CA LEU A 130 -10.41 3.27 0.26
C LEU A 130 -10.85 2.26 1.33
N ASN A 131 -10.66 2.60 2.61
CA ASN A 131 -11.10 1.79 3.74
C ASN A 131 -12.55 2.09 4.19
N GLN A 132 -13.21 3.09 3.60
CA GLN A 132 -14.58 3.45 3.97
C GLN A 132 -15.63 2.59 3.27
N ALA A 133 -16.83 2.54 3.86
CA ALA A 133 -17.96 1.74 3.36
C ALA A 133 -18.22 1.91 1.85
N PRO A 134 -18.26 3.13 1.26
CA PRO A 134 -18.53 3.28 -0.18
C PRO A 134 -17.54 2.55 -1.09
N ALA A 135 -16.24 2.62 -0.79
CA ALA A 135 -15.21 1.92 -1.56
C ALA A 135 -15.30 0.40 -1.34
N GLN A 136 -15.55 -0.01 -0.09
CA GLN A 136 -15.68 -1.42 0.27
C GLN A 136 -16.93 -2.07 -0.35
N ASP A 137 -18.06 -1.35 -0.41
CA ASP A 137 -19.29 -1.74 -1.11
C ASP A 137 -19.05 -1.88 -2.61
N TYR A 138 -18.37 -0.91 -3.22
CA TYR A 138 -17.98 -0.98 -4.62
C TYR A 138 -17.20 -2.26 -4.92
N PHE A 139 -16.16 -2.57 -4.14
CA PHE A 139 -15.38 -3.78 -4.36
C PHE A 139 -16.14 -5.07 -4.06
N ARG A 140 -17.05 -5.07 -3.08
CA ARG A 140 -17.94 -6.22 -2.82
C ARG A 140 -18.85 -6.50 -4.02
N GLY A 141 -19.46 -5.46 -4.58
CA GLY A 141 -20.34 -5.59 -5.76
C GLY A 141 -19.63 -6.17 -6.98
N LEU A 142 -18.33 -5.89 -7.16
CA LEU A 142 -17.55 -6.48 -8.25
C LEU A 142 -17.29 -7.99 -8.08
N ALA A 143 -17.34 -8.51 -6.85
CA ALA A 143 -17.15 -9.92 -6.57
C ALA A 143 -18.43 -10.74 -6.78
N GLU A 144 -19.60 -10.10 -6.89
CA GLU A 144 -20.89 -10.75 -7.15
C GLU A 144 -20.89 -11.33 -8.58
N GLY A 145 -20.61 -12.63 -8.70
CA GLY A 145 -20.57 -13.37 -9.98
C GLY A 145 -19.24 -14.03 -10.32
N SER A 146 -18.17 -13.77 -9.56
CA SER A 146 -16.85 -14.40 -9.74
C SER A 146 -16.50 -15.29 -8.55
N ARG A 147 -16.02 -16.52 -8.79
CA ARG A 147 -15.52 -17.42 -7.73
C ARG A 147 -14.28 -16.86 -7.01
N ALA A 148 -13.62 -15.84 -7.56
CA ALA A 148 -12.44 -15.21 -6.98
C ALA A 148 -12.77 -13.78 -6.51
N ARG A 149 -12.69 -13.56 -5.19
CA ARG A 149 -12.79 -12.25 -4.50
C ARG A 149 -11.49 -11.46 -4.67
N SER A 150 -11.17 -11.05 -5.90
CA SER A 150 -9.97 -10.25 -6.18
C SER A 150 -10.32 -9.02 -7.00
N VAL A 151 -9.98 -7.84 -6.47
CA VAL A 151 -10.02 -6.57 -7.21
C VAL A 151 -8.96 -6.61 -8.31
N LYS A 152 -9.34 -6.24 -9.53
CA LYS A 152 -8.38 -6.05 -10.63
C LYS A 152 -7.92 -4.60 -10.66
N ARG A 153 -6.77 -4.35 -11.30
CA ARG A 153 -6.21 -3.00 -11.44
C ARG A 153 -7.23 -2.02 -12.06
N GLY A 154 -7.88 -2.43 -13.14
CA GLY A 154 -8.86 -1.58 -13.83
C GLY A 154 -10.08 -1.24 -12.98
N ASP A 155 -10.48 -2.14 -12.08
CA ASP A 155 -11.55 -1.89 -11.11
C ASP A 155 -11.13 -0.85 -10.08
N LEU A 156 -9.90 -0.96 -9.57
CA LEU A 156 -9.32 0.01 -8.64
C LEU A 156 -9.16 1.38 -9.30
N GLU A 157 -8.66 1.42 -10.55
CA GLU A 157 -8.53 2.66 -11.33
C GLU A 157 -9.89 3.32 -11.60
N ALA A 158 -10.96 2.53 -11.77
CA ALA A 158 -12.31 3.01 -12.06
C ALA A 158 -13.10 3.49 -10.83
N LEU A 159 -12.64 3.17 -9.60
CA LEU A 159 -13.30 3.62 -8.38
C LEU A 159 -13.39 5.16 -8.35
N THR A 160 -14.60 5.68 -8.18
CA THR A 160 -14.83 7.10 -7.96
C THR A 160 -14.46 7.48 -6.53
N VAL A 161 -13.56 8.45 -6.38
CA VAL A 161 -13.16 9.05 -5.10
C VAL A 161 -13.61 10.50 -5.02
N ALA A 162 -14.07 10.91 -3.85
CA ALA A 162 -14.41 12.27 -3.49
C ALA A 162 -13.16 13.03 -3.02
N ILE A 163 -12.92 14.21 -3.57
CA ILE A 163 -11.82 15.11 -3.21
C ILE A 163 -12.43 16.41 -2.64
N PRO A 164 -12.59 16.53 -1.31
CA PRO A 164 -12.95 17.78 -0.66
C PRO A 164 -11.72 18.73 -0.58
N PRO A 165 -11.86 19.98 -0.12
CA PRO A 165 -10.72 20.87 0.13
C PRO A 165 -9.68 20.21 1.06
N LEU A 166 -8.40 20.56 0.89
CA LEU A 166 -7.29 19.90 1.60
C LEU A 166 -7.44 19.98 3.12
N GLU A 167 -7.92 21.11 3.65
CA GLU A 167 -8.20 21.28 5.08
C GLU A 167 -9.23 20.26 5.61
N THR A 168 -10.26 19.98 4.81
CA THR A 168 -11.26 18.96 5.12
C THR A 168 -10.66 17.56 5.08
N GLN A 169 -9.82 17.25 4.09
CA GLN A 169 -9.11 15.96 4.02
C GLN A 169 -8.27 15.73 5.28
N GLN A 170 -7.49 16.74 5.68
CA GLN A 170 -6.66 16.69 6.89
C GLN A 170 -7.50 16.56 8.17
N ALA A 171 -8.62 17.27 8.27
CA ALA A 171 -9.52 17.17 9.42
C ALA A 171 -10.10 15.74 9.57
N ILE A 172 -10.50 15.13 8.46
CA ILE A 172 -11.02 13.75 8.43
C ILE A 172 -9.95 12.76 8.89
N VAL A 173 -8.73 12.82 8.32
CA VAL A 173 -7.65 11.90 8.68
C VAL A 173 -7.25 12.06 10.15
N LYS A 174 -7.19 13.30 10.66
CA LYS A 174 -6.90 13.56 12.08
C LYS A 174 -7.98 12.98 13.01
N LEU A 175 -9.25 13.13 12.65
CA LEU A 175 -10.36 12.60 13.44
C LEU A 175 -10.32 11.06 13.49
N GLU A 176 -10.08 10.42 12.35
CA GLU A 176 -9.92 8.97 12.30
C GLU A 176 -8.74 8.49 13.15
N ALA A 177 -7.59 9.17 13.06
CA ALA A 177 -6.41 8.83 13.85
C ALA A 177 -6.66 8.96 15.36
N ALA A 178 -7.45 9.96 15.78
CA ALA A 178 -7.87 10.12 17.17
C ALA A 178 -8.77 8.97 17.63
N ARG A 179 -9.77 8.61 16.81
CA ARG A 179 -10.72 7.52 17.09
C ARG A 179 -10.03 6.16 17.30
N ARG A 180 -8.89 5.91 16.65
CA ARG A 180 -8.13 4.65 16.76
C ARG A 180 -7.32 4.53 18.05
N ARG A 181 -7.08 5.65 18.75
CA ARG A 181 -6.29 5.68 20.00
C ARG A 181 -7.16 5.51 21.25
N GLU A 182 -8.48 5.52 21.09
CA GLU A 182 -9.48 5.27 22.13
C GLU A 182 -9.83 3.78 22.21
#